data_AF-A0AAJ4YZM8-F1
#
_entry.id   AF-A0AAJ4YZM8-F1
#
_cell.length_a   1.000
_cell.length_b   1.000
_cell.length_c   1.000
_cell.angle_alpha   90.00
_cell.angle_beta   90.00
_cell.angle_gamma   90.00
#
_symmetry.space_group_name_H-M   'P 1'
#
loop_
_entity.id
_entity.type
_entity.pdbx_description
1 polymer ?
#
loop_
_entity_poly.entity_id
_entity_poly.type
_entity_poly.pdbx_seq_one_letter_code
_entity_poly.pdbx_strand_id
1 'polypeptide(L)'
;MNDLNDIKYKNEISNHSNQFTHNFDDKEMLLQEFPEQLTNYLLKYDYRDLEIIKAVILKAKKSFNSRHEDMHYMLEDIEDEILTSLKRLKKAIHDRGVKGQKETIKSMQAYLMQTILTELEETHALYMRRKNMKQYNIFNQ
;
A
#
# COMPACT_ATOMS: atom_id res chain seq x y z
N MET A 1 74.05 -8.37 -5.53
CA MET A 1 72.96 -7.37 -5.43
C MET A 1 72.18 -7.48 -6.72
N ASN A 2 71.22 -8.41 -6.77
CA ASN A 2 70.50 -8.78 -8.00
C ASN A 2 69.01 -8.51 -7.84
N ASP A 3 68.52 -7.75 -8.83
CA ASP A 3 67.24 -7.80 -9.54
C ASP A 3 65.90 -7.92 -8.79
N LEU A 4 65.16 -6.82 -8.96
CA LEU A 4 63.72 -6.71 -9.26
C LEU A 4 62.91 -8.02 -9.18
N ASN A 5 62.17 -8.16 -8.08
CA ASN A 5 61.04 -9.06 -8.02
C ASN A 5 59.83 -8.42 -8.71
N ASP A 6 59.44 -9.07 -9.80
CA ASP A 6 58.25 -8.83 -10.60
C ASP A 6 56.98 -9.12 -9.76
N ILE A 7 56.47 -8.11 -9.05
CA ILE A 7 55.19 -8.21 -8.33
C ILE A 7 54.07 -8.03 -9.36
N LYS A 8 53.65 -9.18 -9.89
CA LYS A 8 52.47 -9.37 -10.73
C LYS A 8 51.24 -8.79 -10.03
N TYR A 9 50.79 -7.61 -10.47
CA TYR A 9 49.49 -7.05 -10.09
C TYR A 9 48.39 -8.00 -10.55
N LYS A 10 47.90 -8.84 -9.63
CA LYS A 10 46.57 -9.45 -9.78
C LYS A 10 45.55 -8.36 -9.48
N ASN A 11 45.02 -7.76 -10.55
CA ASN A 11 43.74 -7.08 -10.50
C ASN A 11 42.68 -8.11 -10.09
N GLU A 12 42.45 -8.27 -8.79
CA GLU A 12 41.21 -8.85 -8.29
C GLU A 12 40.12 -7.82 -8.51
N ILE A 13 39.58 -7.81 -9.73
CA ILE A 13 38.29 -7.21 -10.02
C ILE A 13 37.29 -8.00 -9.17
N SER A 14 36.94 -7.43 -8.02
CA SER A 14 35.80 -7.84 -7.21
C SER A 14 34.58 -7.87 -8.13
N ASN A 15 34.21 -9.07 -8.57
CA ASN A 15 32.91 -9.33 -9.18
C ASN A 15 31.85 -9.10 -8.09
N HIS A 16 31.41 -7.84 -7.95
CA HIS A 16 30.17 -7.53 -7.26
C HIS A 16 29.03 -8.14 -8.07
N SER A 17 28.64 -9.36 -7.70
CA SER A 17 27.37 -9.95 -8.10
C SER A 17 26.24 -9.17 -7.40
N ASN A 18 25.90 -8.01 -7.96
CA ASN A 18 24.68 -7.28 -7.60
C ASN A 18 23.53 -7.93 -8.36
N GLN A 19 23.00 -9.06 -7.86
CA GLN A 19 21.89 -9.74 -8.53
C GLN A 19 20.69 -10.08 -7.65
N PHE A 20 20.58 -9.52 -6.43
CA PHE A 20 19.42 -9.81 -5.57
C PHE A 20 18.79 -8.62 -4.81
N THR A 21 19.28 -7.38 -4.93
CA THR A 21 18.68 -6.22 -4.21
C THR A 21 17.69 -5.40 -5.05
N HIS A 22 17.81 -5.43 -6.38
CA HIS A 22 17.10 -4.46 -7.25
C HIS A 22 15.57 -4.48 -7.10
N ASN A 23 14.97 -5.67 -6.97
CA ASN A 23 13.51 -5.81 -6.86
C ASN A 23 12.93 -5.28 -5.54
N PHE A 24 13.72 -5.22 -4.46
CA PHE A 24 13.26 -4.70 -3.18
C PHE A 24 13.25 -3.18 -3.21
N ASP A 25 14.35 -2.59 -3.70
CA ASP A 25 14.50 -1.15 -3.90
C ASP A 25 13.40 -0.59 -4.83
N ASP A 26 13.04 -1.31 -5.89
CA ASP A 26 11.98 -0.90 -6.82
C ASP A 26 10.59 -0.83 -6.18
N LYS A 27 10.29 -1.75 -5.25
CA LYS A 27 9.00 -1.75 -4.53
C LYS A 27 8.94 -0.66 -3.47
N GLU A 28 10.04 -0.41 -2.76
CA GLU A 28 10.13 0.70 -1.82
C GLU A 28 10.01 2.04 -2.53
N MET A 29 10.68 2.22 -3.68
CA MET A 29 10.52 3.40 -4.52
C MET A 29 9.07 3.56 -5.01
N LEU A 30 8.41 2.46 -5.39
CA LEU A 30 7.00 2.50 -5.80
C LEU A 30 6.08 2.97 -4.66
N LEU A 31 6.45 2.73 -3.40
CA LEU A 31 5.66 3.03 -2.21
C LEU A 31 6.21 4.20 -1.38
N GLN A 32 7.15 4.99 -1.91
CA GLN A 32 7.83 6.05 -1.14
C GLN A 32 6.89 7.12 -0.52
N GLU A 33 5.70 7.29 -1.10
CA GLU A 33 4.68 8.25 -0.62
C GLU A 33 3.63 7.59 0.30
N PHE A 34 3.76 6.29 0.59
CA PHE A 34 2.82 5.53 1.41
C PHE A 34 3.28 5.50 2.87
N PRO A 35 2.34 5.56 3.83
CA PRO A 35 2.67 5.48 5.25
C PRO A 35 3.28 4.12 5.61
N GLU A 36 4.12 4.11 6.65
CA GLU A 36 5.02 3.01 6.97
C GLU A 36 4.29 1.68 7.19
N GLN A 37 3.17 1.69 7.92
CA GLN A 37 2.43 0.47 8.25
C GLN A 37 1.77 -0.14 6.99
N LEU A 38 1.25 0.70 6.10
CA LEU A 38 0.69 0.29 4.81
C LEU A 38 1.80 -0.23 3.89
N THR A 39 2.93 0.47 3.81
CA THR A 39 4.10 0.05 3.04
C THR A 39 4.58 -1.33 3.48
N ASN A 40 4.77 -1.55 4.78
CA ASN A 40 5.16 -2.83 5.37
C ASN A 40 4.16 -3.96 5.06
N TYR A 41 2.87 -3.65 4.98
CA TYR A 41 1.88 -4.62 4.57
C TYR A 41 1.95 -4.93 3.07
N LEU A 42 2.15 -3.90 2.24
CA LEU A 42 2.13 -3.97 0.78
C LEU A 42 3.38 -4.64 0.18
N LEU A 43 4.54 -4.55 0.83
CA LEU A 43 5.78 -5.20 0.37
C LEU A 43 5.68 -6.74 0.24
N LYS A 44 4.64 -7.35 0.84
CA LYS A 44 4.33 -8.78 0.76
C LYS A 44 3.78 -9.22 -0.60
N TYR A 45 3.28 -8.30 -1.42
CA TYR A 45 2.75 -8.60 -2.76
C TYR A 45 3.87 -8.60 -3.81
N ASP A 46 3.66 -9.29 -4.94
CA ASP A 46 4.56 -9.15 -6.08
C ASP A 46 4.46 -7.75 -6.71
N TYR A 47 5.45 -7.36 -7.51
CA TYR A 47 5.52 -6.00 -8.06
C TYR A 47 4.28 -5.67 -8.94
N ARG A 48 3.78 -6.62 -9.73
CA ARG A 48 2.64 -6.39 -10.63
C ARG A 48 1.34 -6.20 -9.86
N ASP A 49 1.13 -7.03 -8.85
CA ASP A 49 0.00 -6.90 -7.94
C ASP A 49 0.09 -5.60 -7.13
N LEU A 50 1.30 -5.20 -6.75
CA LEU A 50 1.54 -3.96 -6.03
C LEU A 50 1.19 -2.71 -6.85
N GLU A 51 1.55 -2.67 -8.14
CA GLU A 51 1.15 -1.59 -9.05
C GLU A 51 -0.37 -1.45 -9.15
N ILE A 52 -1.07 -2.58 -9.24
CA ILE A 52 -2.53 -2.62 -9.29
C ILE A 52 -3.13 -2.10 -7.98
N ILE A 53 -2.65 -2.61 -6.83
CA ILE A 53 -3.13 -2.20 -5.52
C ILE A 53 -2.90 -0.69 -5.30
N LYS A 54 -1.69 -0.20 -5.58
CA LYS A 54 -1.35 1.23 -5.50
C LYS A 54 -2.31 2.06 -6.33
N ALA A 55 -2.53 1.69 -7.59
CA ALA A 55 -3.42 2.43 -8.49
C ALA A 55 -4.86 2.47 -7.96
N VAL A 56 -5.38 1.37 -7.41
CA VAL A 56 -6.73 1.32 -6.82
C VAL A 56 -6.83 2.19 -5.58
N ILE A 57 -5.85 2.12 -4.66
CA ILE A 57 -5.82 2.94 -3.44
C ILE A 57 -5.83 4.43 -3.79
N LEU A 58 -4.95 4.87 -4.67
CA LEU A 58 -4.85 6.28 -5.06
C LEU A 58 -6.12 6.78 -5.77
N LYS A 59 -6.73 5.95 -6.62
CA LYS A 59 -8.02 6.25 -7.26
C LYS A 59 -9.16 6.33 -6.25
N ALA A 60 -9.20 5.42 -5.27
CA ALA A 60 -10.21 5.42 -4.22
C ALA A 60 -10.11 6.68 -3.35
N LYS A 61 -8.90 7.00 -2.86
CA LYS A 61 -8.63 8.23 -2.09
C LYS A 61 -9.04 9.47 -2.87
N LYS A 62 -8.60 9.58 -4.13
CA LYS A 62 -8.97 10.71 -5.00
C LYS A 62 -10.48 10.81 -5.17
N SER A 63 -11.14 9.70 -5.49
CA SER A 63 -12.60 9.65 -5.68
C SER A 63 -13.36 10.02 -4.41
N PHE A 64 -12.85 9.64 -3.25
CA PHE A 64 -13.47 9.93 -1.97
C PHE A 64 -13.33 11.43 -1.64
N ASN A 65 -12.10 11.97 -1.67
CA ASN A 65 -11.84 13.39 -1.39
C ASN A 65 -12.60 14.32 -2.36
N SER A 66 -12.79 13.92 -3.62
CA SER A 66 -13.60 14.70 -4.58
C SER A 66 -15.10 14.75 -4.25
N ARG A 67 -15.62 13.85 -3.41
CA ARG A 67 -17.03 13.85 -2.97
C ARG A 67 -17.26 14.55 -1.63
N HIS A 68 -16.20 14.72 -0.83
CA HIS A 68 -16.26 15.29 0.52
C HIS A 68 -15.37 16.53 0.58
N GLU A 69 -15.86 17.65 0.03
CA GLU A 69 -15.09 18.91 -0.06
C GLU A 69 -14.76 19.52 1.32
N ASP A 70 -15.49 19.11 2.36
CA ASP A 70 -15.32 19.57 3.73
C ASP A 70 -14.13 18.89 4.45
N MET A 71 -13.58 17.81 3.90
CA MET A 71 -12.43 17.11 4.47
C MET A 71 -11.53 16.47 3.41
N HIS A 72 -10.24 16.78 3.48
CA HIS A 72 -9.25 16.22 2.56
C HIS A 72 -8.34 15.20 3.27
N TYR A 73 -8.67 13.93 3.16
CA TYR A 73 -7.89 12.85 3.78
C TYR A 73 -6.56 12.60 3.07
N MET A 74 -5.49 12.46 3.83
CA MET A 74 -4.18 11.96 3.42
C MET A 74 -4.12 10.42 3.56
N LEU A 75 -3.05 9.77 3.10
CA LEU A 75 -2.98 8.30 3.17
C LEU A 75 -2.85 7.82 4.62
N GLU A 76 -2.15 8.60 5.43
CA GLU A 76 -1.96 8.44 6.87
C GLU A 76 -3.30 8.45 7.61
N ASP A 77 -4.24 9.31 7.20
CA ASP A 77 -5.54 9.45 7.87
C ASP A 77 -6.49 8.26 7.62
N ILE A 78 -6.20 7.44 6.59
CA ILE A 78 -7.07 6.36 6.12
C ILE A 78 -6.34 5.00 6.04
N GLU A 79 -5.17 4.93 6.66
CA GLU A 79 -4.28 3.78 6.58
C GLU A 79 -4.96 2.50 7.08
N ASP A 80 -5.69 2.58 8.19
CA ASP A 80 -6.38 1.45 8.82
C ASP A 80 -7.55 0.93 7.96
N GLU A 81 -8.31 1.81 7.34
CA GLU A 81 -9.38 1.48 6.40
C GLU A 81 -8.83 0.75 5.16
N ILE A 82 -7.70 1.24 4.62
CA ILE A 82 -7.03 0.60 3.49
C ILE A 82 -6.53 -0.79 3.89
N LEU A 83 -5.88 -0.93 5.05
CA LEU A 83 -5.39 -2.22 5.55
C LEU A 83 -6.53 -3.22 5.78
N THR A 84 -7.64 -2.76 6.33
CA THR A 84 -8.85 -3.56 6.51
C THR A 84 -9.38 -4.04 5.16
N SER A 85 -9.43 -3.15 4.17
CA SER A 85 -9.84 -3.49 2.79
C SER A 85 -8.92 -4.52 2.13
N LEU A 86 -7.61 -4.41 2.30
CA LEU A 86 -6.64 -5.38 1.76
C LEU A 86 -6.75 -6.75 2.42
N LYS A 87 -7.00 -6.80 3.74
CA LYS A 87 -7.28 -8.05 4.47
C LYS A 87 -8.57 -8.70 3.96
N ARG A 88 -9.63 -7.92 3.73
CA ARG A 88 -10.90 -8.39 3.14
C ARG A 88 -10.71 -8.92 1.72
N LEU A 89 -9.95 -8.21 0.87
CA LEU A 89 -9.59 -8.67 -0.47
C LEU A 89 -8.88 -10.03 -0.42
N LYS A 90 -7.82 -10.15 0.42
CA LYS A 90 -7.08 -11.41 0.57
C LYS A 90 -7.98 -12.56 0.98
N LYS A 91 -8.87 -12.32 1.95
CA LYS A 91 -9.87 -13.29 2.39
C LYS A 91 -10.84 -13.65 1.27
N ALA A 92 -11.34 -12.68 0.52
CA ALA A 92 -12.29 -12.91 -0.57
C ALA A 92 -11.67 -13.74 -1.70
N ILE A 93 -10.42 -13.47 -2.09
CA ILE A 93 -9.68 -14.28 -3.07
C ILE A 93 -9.55 -15.72 -2.57
N HIS A 94 -9.13 -15.91 -1.32
CA HIS A 94 -9.00 -17.24 -0.71
C HIS A 94 -10.34 -18.00 -0.69
N ASP A 95 -11.39 -17.36 -0.18
CA ASP A 95 -12.72 -17.97 0.00
C ASP A 95 -13.39 -18.30 -1.34
N ARG A 96 -13.04 -17.60 -2.42
CA ARG A 96 -13.45 -17.93 -3.79
C ARG A 96 -12.60 -19.05 -4.38
N GLY A 97 -11.30 -19.05 -4.10
CA GLY A 97 -10.36 -20.12 -4.48
C GLY A 97 -10.78 -21.49 -3.98
N VAL A 98 -11.17 -21.61 -2.70
CA VAL A 98 -11.68 -22.86 -2.13
C VAL A 98 -13.00 -23.33 -2.77
N LYS A 99 -13.71 -22.45 -3.47
CA LYS A 99 -14.94 -22.75 -4.24
C LYS A 99 -14.65 -23.01 -5.72
N GLY A 100 -13.39 -23.14 -6.11
CA GLY A 100 -12.97 -23.40 -7.50
C GLY A 100 -12.91 -22.15 -8.39
N GLN A 101 -13.15 -20.95 -7.85
CA GLN A 101 -13.05 -19.70 -8.61
C GLN A 101 -11.61 -19.18 -8.57
N LYS A 102 -11.00 -18.95 -9.74
CA LYS A 102 -9.63 -18.46 -9.85
C LYS A 102 -9.60 -16.94 -9.91
N GLU A 103 -9.72 -16.32 -8.76
CA GLU A 103 -9.63 -14.87 -8.62
C GLU A 103 -8.20 -14.40 -8.37
N THR A 104 -7.90 -13.20 -8.85
CA THR A 104 -6.60 -12.55 -8.74
C THR A 104 -6.81 -11.12 -8.27
N ILE A 105 -5.74 -10.45 -7.82
CA ILE A 105 -5.81 -9.01 -7.52
C ILE A 105 -6.27 -8.23 -8.74
N LYS A 106 -5.79 -8.60 -9.94
CA LYS A 106 -6.19 -8.01 -11.20
C LYS A 106 -7.69 -8.13 -11.47
N SER A 107 -8.31 -9.31 -11.27
CA SER A 107 -9.75 -9.51 -11.50
C SER A 107 -10.61 -8.86 -10.41
N MET A 108 -10.07 -8.72 -9.20
CA MET A 108 -10.78 -8.18 -8.04
C MET A 108 -10.54 -6.69 -7.79
N GLN A 109 -10.02 -5.93 -8.76
CA GLN A 109 -9.81 -4.48 -8.63
C GLN A 109 -11.09 -3.71 -8.27
N ALA A 110 -12.21 -4.04 -8.93
CA ALA A 110 -13.49 -3.41 -8.64
C ALA A 110 -13.97 -3.71 -7.21
N TYR A 111 -13.72 -4.94 -6.73
CA TYR A 111 -14.02 -5.32 -5.35
C TYR A 111 -13.16 -4.54 -4.35
N LEU A 112 -11.85 -4.43 -4.58
CA LEU A 112 -10.95 -3.65 -3.72
C LEU A 112 -11.37 -2.17 -3.68
N MET A 113 -11.63 -1.56 -4.85
CA MET A 113 -12.10 -0.18 -4.95
C MET A 113 -13.36 0.04 -4.11
N GLN A 114 -14.36 -0.81 -4.29
CA GLN A 114 -15.62 -0.70 -3.56
C GLN A 114 -15.41 -0.88 -2.06
N THR A 115 -14.58 -1.83 -1.65
CA THR A 115 -14.30 -2.09 -0.24
C THR A 115 -13.64 -0.88 0.41
N ILE A 116 -12.60 -0.30 -0.22
CA ILE A 116 -11.95 0.92 0.29
C ILE A 116 -12.96 2.05 0.43
N LEU A 117 -13.72 2.34 -0.64
CA LEU A 117 -14.71 3.41 -0.58
C LEU A 117 -15.73 3.19 0.54
N THR A 118 -16.21 1.96 0.74
CA THR A 118 -17.15 1.65 1.82
C THR A 118 -16.55 1.89 3.21
N GLU A 119 -15.32 1.44 3.48
CA GLU A 119 -14.66 1.74 4.77
C GLU A 119 -14.52 3.25 5.01
N LEU A 120 -14.13 4.01 3.97
CA LEU A 120 -13.97 5.46 4.08
C LEU A 120 -15.28 6.18 4.37
N GLU A 121 -16.37 5.79 3.70
CA GLU A 121 -17.70 6.38 3.95
C GLU A 121 -18.20 6.05 5.36
N GLU A 122 -17.95 4.83 5.86
CA GLU A 122 -18.30 4.44 7.23
C GLU A 122 -17.53 5.27 8.26
N THR A 123 -16.20 5.38 8.12
CA THR A 123 -15.36 6.17 9.03
C THR A 123 -15.72 7.66 8.98
N HIS A 124 -15.94 8.21 7.79
CA HIS A 124 -16.34 9.61 7.63
C HIS A 124 -17.71 9.91 8.24
N ALA A 125 -18.71 9.04 8.01
CA ALA A 125 -20.03 9.19 8.62
C ALA A 125 -19.97 9.16 10.15
N LEU A 126 -19.15 8.28 10.73
CA LEU A 126 -18.91 8.22 12.17
C LEU A 126 -18.23 9.49 12.69
N TYR A 127 -17.24 10.01 11.97
CA TYR A 127 -16.58 11.27 12.30
C TYR A 127 -17.58 12.43 12.32
N MET A 128 -18.38 12.58 11.27
CA MET A 128 -19.37 13.65 11.15
C MET A 128 -20.45 13.55 12.24
N ARG A 129 -20.90 12.34 12.59
CA ARG A 129 -21.82 12.13 13.71
C ARG A 129 -21.22 12.63 15.03
N ARG A 130 -19.96 12.31 15.31
CA ARG A 130 -19.27 12.75 16.54
C ARG A 130 -19.07 14.26 16.57
N LYS A 131 -18.70 14.86 15.44
CA LYS A 131 -18.56 16.33 15.29
C LYS A 131 -19.89 17.04 15.59
N ASN A 132 -20.98 16.56 14.99
CA ASN A 132 -22.31 17.15 15.20
C ASN A 132 -22.80 16.97 16.66
N MET A 133 -22.56 15.82 17.29
CA MET A 133 -22.91 15.62 18.71
C MET A 133 -22.19 16.61 19.64
N LYS A 134 -20.90 16.89 19.40
CA LYS A 134 -20.15 17.88 20.19
C LYS A 134 -20.70 19.30 20.01
N GLN A 135 -21.14 19.65 18.81
CA GLN A 135 -21.70 20.96 18.50
C GLN A 135 -23.06 21.21 19.16
N TYR A 136 -23.91 20.18 19.26
CA TYR A 136 -25.27 20.29 19.81
C TYR A 136 -25.40 19.69 21.22
N ASN A 137 -24.31 19.60 21.96
CA ASN A 137 -24.32 18.95 23.26
C ASN A 137 -25.08 19.79 24.30
N ILE A 138 -26.25 19.32 24.73
CA ILE A 138 -27.17 19.94 25.69
C ILE A 138 -26.58 20.16 27.11
N PHE A 139 -25.39 19.64 27.38
CA PHE A 139 -24.66 19.82 28.64
C PHE A 139 -23.59 20.92 28.58
N ASN A 140 -23.43 21.63 27.46
CA ASN A 140 -22.58 22.82 27.34
C ASN A 140 -23.41 24.12 27.50
N GLN A 141 -24.18 24.23 28.59
CA GLN A 141 -24.73 25.52 29.06
C GLN A 141 -23.88 26.07 30.19
#